data_AF-A0AAD8EHU1-F1
#
_entry.id   AF-A0AAD8EHU1-F1
#
_cell.length_a   1.000
_cell.length_b   1.000
_cell.length_c   1.000
_cell.angle_alpha   90.00
_cell.angle_beta   90.00
_cell.angle_gamma   90.00
#
_symmetry.space_group_name_H-M   'P 1'
#
loop_
_entity.id
_entity.type
_entity.pdbx_description
1 polymer ?
#
loop_
_entity_poly.entity_id
_entity_poly.type
_entity_poly.pdbx_seq_one_letter_code
_entity_poly.pdbx_strand_id
1 'polypeptide(L)'
;MEDLFLTLGFVMCYWEGAYMKIKKEHVWRIFGILDSKPLPNVRNNKLKEIHIKDIKEVMSQCKFISWFIFLSVNVGTLMWAIFPLVNLTIHKFSENSEQEDDELRKANKPWPYLMYIIWVPYDATTMPMYAVTYAIQVLVYFTASLYNTASNIVFINLILHATGKFKIVESSFLFIEEILRRNKSTYGRKMDKIYRDEEISIEDGENDLNNRIDMQNIDDFPSNEEISIDKRIANTEMEHFLIECIKQHQEAIA
;
A
#
# COMPACT_ATOMS: atom_id res chain seq x y z
N MET A 1 -9.84 9.42 -34.09
CA MET A 1 -9.78 8.44 -32.99
C MET A 1 -9.00 8.98 -31.80
N GLU A 2 -7.90 9.71 -32.03
CA GLU A 2 -7.09 10.35 -30.98
C GLU A 2 -7.91 11.30 -30.09
N ASP A 3 -8.76 12.15 -30.67
CA ASP A 3 -9.63 13.06 -29.91
C ASP A 3 -10.59 12.34 -28.96
N LEU A 4 -11.10 11.17 -29.36
CA LEU A 4 -12.00 10.37 -28.53
C LEU A 4 -11.26 9.82 -27.30
N PHE A 5 -10.02 9.35 -27.50
CA PHE A 5 -9.19 8.84 -26.41
C PHE A 5 -8.85 9.94 -25.41
N LEU A 6 -8.44 11.12 -25.89
CA LEU A 6 -8.15 12.27 -25.03
C LEU A 6 -9.38 12.75 -24.27
N THR A 7 -10.52 12.86 -24.96
CA THR A 7 -11.78 13.27 -24.32
C THR A 7 -12.21 12.29 -23.25
N LEU A 8 -12.12 10.98 -23.52
CA LEU A 8 -12.42 9.94 -22.55
C LEU A 8 -11.47 10.02 -21.34
N GLY A 9 -10.17 10.24 -21.58
CA GLY A 9 -9.18 10.44 -20.53
C GLY A 9 -9.51 11.62 -19.60
N PHE A 10 -9.93 12.76 -20.17
CA PHE A 10 -10.38 13.91 -19.38
C PHE A 10 -11.65 13.64 -18.60
N VAL A 11 -12.63 12.95 -19.20
CA VAL A 11 -13.87 12.57 -18.51
C VAL A 11 -13.55 11.65 -17.33
N MET A 12 -12.65 10.67 -17.50
CA MET A 12 -12.19 9.82 -16.41
C MET A 12 -11.49 10.61 -15.31
N CYS A 13 -10.53 11.48 -15.65
CA CYS A 13 -9.84 12.32 -14.67
C CYS A 13 -10.81 13.23 -13.90
N TYR A 14 -11.80 13.81 -14.60
CA TYR A 14 -12.81 14.64 -13.97
C TYR A 14 -13.74 13.84 -13.06
N TRP A 15 -14.13 12.63 -13.49
CA TRP A 15 -14.95 11.72 -12.72
C TRP A 15 -14.25 11.28 -11.43
N GLU A 16 -13.00 10.85 -11.52
CA GLU A 16 -12.15 10.50 -10.38
C GLU A 16 -11.99 11.71 -9.43
N GLY A 17 -11.75 12.89 -10.00
CA GLY A 17 -11.62 14.11 -9.22
C GLY A 17 -12.90 14.51 -8.48
N ALA A 18 -14.04 14.42 -9.17
CA ALA A 18 -15.35 14.66 -8.57
C ALA A 18 -15.65 13.63 -7.47
N TYR A 19 -15.36 12.35 -7.71
CA TYR A 19 -15.52 11.27 -6.75
C TYR A 19 -14.72 11.53 -5.47
N MET A 20 -13.42 11.83 -5.60
CA MET A 20 -12.55 12.12 -4.46
C MET A 20 -13.01 13.37 -3.70
N LYS A 21 -13.49 14.40 -4.40
CA LYS A 21 -14.02 15.60 -3.77
C LYS A 21 -15.31 15.34 -2.98
N ILE A 22 -16.23 14.54 -3.52
CA ILE A 22 -17.50 14.17 -2.88
C ILE A 22 -17.25 13.27 -1.66
N LYS A 23 -16.33 12.32 -1.78
CA LYS A 23 -16.05 11.32 -0.74
C LYS A 23 -14.86 11.67 0.16
N LYS A 24 -14.34 12.90 0.09
CA LYS A 24 -13.14 13.32 0.86
C LYS A 24 -13.23 12.97 2.34
N GLU A 25 -14.37 13.24 2.98
CA GLU A 25 -14.56 13.01 4.41
C GLU A 25 -14.50 11.52 4.75
N HIS A 26 -15.00 10.66 3.85
CA HIS A 26 -14.96 9.22 4.02
C HIS A 26 -13.53 8.68 3.83
N VAL A 27 -12.82 9.15 2.82
CA VAL A 27 -11.40 8.81 2.60
C VAL A 27 -10.54 9.24 3.80
N TRP A 28 -10.71 10.47 4.28
CA TRP A 28 -9.99 10.96 5.46
C TRP A 28 -10.36 10.20 6.73
N ARG A 29 -11.62 9.78 6.88
CA ARG A 29 -12.02 8.91 7.99
C ARG A 29 -11.33 7.55 7.91
N ILE A 30 -11.24 6.93 6.73
CA ILE A 30 -10.51 5.67 6.54
C ILE A 30 -9.04 5.85 6.92
N PHE A 31 -8.39 6.93 6.47
CA PHE A 31 -7.02 7.25 6.89
C PHE A 31 -6.91 7.41 8.40
N GLY A 32 -7.82 8.15 9.02
CA GLY A 32 -7.87 8.32 10.47
C GLY A 32 -8.03 6.99 11.20
N ILE A 33 -8.86 6.07 10.70
CA ILE A 33 -9.04 4.73 11.27
C ILE A 33 -7.77 3.88 11.10
N LEU A 34 -7.10 3.98 9.94
CA LEU A 34 -5.85 3.26 9.65
C LEU A 34 -4.68 3.72 10.52
N ASP A 35 -4.57 5.03 10.75
CA ASP A 35 -3.48 5.65 11.54
C ASP A 35 -3.74 5.60 13.05
N SER A 36 -4.99 5.75 13.49
CA SER A 36 -5.32 5.87 14.92
C SER A 36 -5.14 4.58 15.71
N LYS A 37 -5.04 3.42 15.07
CA LYS A 37 -4.80 2.15 15.76
C LYS A 37 -3.34 1.75 15.61
N PRO A 38 -2.51 2.06 16.64
CA PRO A 38 -1.14 1.55 16.67
C PRO A 38 -1.16 0.03 16.63
N LEU A 39 -0.03 -0.53 16.20
CA LEU A 39 0.26 -1.96 16.25
C LEU A 39 -0.32 -2.61 17.52
N PRO A 40 -0.84 -3.85 17.43
CA PRO A 40 -1.26 -4.57 18.63
C PRO A 40 -0.14 -4.51 19.66
N ASN A 41 -0.48 -4.26 20.93
CA ASN A 41 0.49 -4.11 22.00
C ASN A 41 1.08 -5.48 22.35
N VAL A 42 1.98 -5.95 21.49
CA VAL A 42 2.60 -7.25 21.65
C VAL A 42 3.60 -7.17 22.80
N ARG A 43 3.34 -7.91 23.88
CA ARG A 43 4.22 -8.00 25.06
C ARG A 43 5.61 -8.56 24.74
N ASN A 44 5.73 -9.29 23.64
CA ASN A 44 6.98 -9.88 23.19
C ASN A 44 7.82 -8.88 22.35
N ASN A 45 8.94 -8.42 22.92
CA ASN A 45 9.87 -7.49 22.25
C ASN A 45 10.37 -8.00 20.89
N LYS A 46 10.57 -9.31 20.73
CA LYS A 46 11.04 -9.91 19.47
C LYS A 46 9.99 -9.80 18.36
N LEU A 47 8.72 -10.02 18.69
CA LEU A 47 7.62 -9.90 17.72
C LEU A 47 7.34 -8.42 17.39
N LYS A 48 7.51 -7.52 18.36
CA LYS A 48 7.46 -6.07 18.13
C LYS A 48 8.54 -5.59 17.15
N GLU A 49 9.77 -6.07 17.26
CA GLU A 49 10.84 -5.76 16.30
C GLU A 49 10.53 -6.24 14.89
N ILE A 50 9.96 -7.45 14.74
CA ILE A 50 9.53 -7.98 13.44
C ILE A 50 8.46 -7.07 12.83
N HIS A 51 7.43 -6.70 13.59
CA HIS A 51 6.36 -5.82 13.09
C HIS A 51 6.87 -4.43 12.69
N ILE A 52 7.77 -3.83 13.47
CA ILE A 52 8.36 -2.53 13.13
C ILE A 52 9.17 -2.63 11.84
N LYS A 53 9.94 -3.71 11.67
CA LYS A 53 10.73 -3.96 10.47
C LYS A 53 9.82 -4.12 9.24
N ASP A 54 8.76 -4.90 9.35
CA ASP A 54 7.81 -5.13 8.26
C ASP A 54 7.09 -3.83 7.86
N ILE A 55 6.65 -3.01 8.82
CA ILE A 55 6.05 -1.71 8.51
C ILE A 55 7.06 -0.78 7.85
N LYS A 56 8.29 -0.70 8.37
CA LYS A 56 9.32 0.17 7.82
C LYS A 56 9.65 -0.21 6.37
N GLU A 57 9.70 -1.50 6.08
CA GLU A 57 9.89 -2.02 4.72
C GLU A 57 8.72 -1.62 3.82
N VAL A 58 7.48 -1.86 4.26
CA VAL A 58 6.27 -1.49 3.50
C VAL A 58 6.18 0.02 3.26
N MET A 59 6.50 0.84 4.27
CA MET A 59 6.53 2.30 4.12
C MET A 59 7.64 2.77 3.17
N SER A 60 8.80 2.12 3.19
CA SER A 60 9.90 2.43 2.27
C SER A 60 9.49 2.13 0.83
N GLN A 61 8.90 0.95 0.59
CA GLN A 61 8.37 0.55 -0.70
C GLN A 61 7.24 1.48 -1.16
N CYS A 62 6.35 1.89 -0.25
CA CYS A 62 5.28 2.86 -0.50
C CYS A 62 5.81 4.19 -1.04
N LYS A 63 6.84 4.74 -0.38
CA LYS A 63 7.49 5.99 -0.81
C LYS A 63 8.16 5.83 -2.16
N PHE A 64 8.87 4.73 -2.36
CA PHE A 64 9.55 4.44 -3.63
C PHE A 64 8.55 4.31 -4.78
N ILE A 65 7.48 3.53 -4.61
CA ILE A 65 6.42 3.34 -5.60
C ILE A 65 5.70 4.66 -5.89
N SER A 66 5.31 5.41 -4.86
CA SER A 66 4.65 6.71 -5.03
C SER A 66 5.52 7.69 -5.80
N TRP A 67 6.81 7.76 -5.47
CA TRP A 67 7.76 8.62 -6.15
C TRP A 67 7.99 8.19 -7.61
N PHE A 68 8.09 6.89 -7.86
CA PHE A 68 8.24 6.33 -9.20
C PHE A 68 7.02 6.63 -10.08
N ILE A 69 5.80 6.41 -9.57
CA ILE A 69 4.55 6.72 -10.28
C ILE A 69 4.49 8.22 -10.57
N PHE A 70 4.77 9.05 -9.56
CA PHE A 70 4.79 10.50 -9.73
C PHE A 70 5.77 10.92 -10.83
N LEU A 71 7.01 10.44 -10.78
CA LEU A 71 8.03 10.77 -11.78
C LEU A 71 7.62 10.28 -13.17
N SER A 72 7.13 9.05 -13.29
CA SER A 72 6.72 8.45 -14.56
C SER A 72 5.62 9.26 -15.25
N VAL A 73 4.58 9.65 -14.52
CA VAL A 73 3.47 10.44 -15.07
C VAL A 73 3.91 11.86 -15.43
N ASN A 74 4.73 12.50 -14.59
CA ASN A 74 5.23 13.86 -14.87
C ASN A 74 6.17 13.88 -16.09
N VAL A 75 7.03 12.89 -16.26
CA VAL A 75 7.89 12.79 -17.45
C VAL A 75 7.05 12.57 -18.72
N GLY A 76 6.05 11.68 -18.65
CA GLY A 76 5.14 11.44 -19.77
C GLY A 76 4.35 12.69 -20.17
N THR A 77 3.83 13.43 -19.20
CA THR A 77 3.08 14.68 -19.46
C THR A 77 3.96 15.78 -20.01
N LEU A 78 5.18 15.95 -19.49
CA LEU A 78 6.15 16.92 -20.02
C LEU A 78 6.57 16.55 -21.45
N MET A 79 6.84 15.27 -21.73
CA MET A 79 7.15 14.80 -23.07
C MET A 79 6.00 15.11 -24.04
N TRP A 80 4.76 14.87 -23.60
CA TRP A 80 3.57 15.15 -24.41
C TRP A 80 3.34 16.65 -24.63
N ALA A 81 3.67 17.50 -23.66
CA ALA A 81 3.65 18.96 -23.80
C ALA A 81 4.80 19.53 -24.66
N ILE A 82 5.91 18.82 -24.78
CA ILE A 82 7.06 19.23 -25.59
C ILE A 82 6.88 18.81 -27.06
N PHE A 83 6.19 17.70 -27.33
CA PHE A 83 6.04 17.14 -28.66
C PHE A 83 5.48 18.12 -29.71
N PRO A 84 4.39 18.88 -29.45
CA PRO A 84 3.88 19.87 -30.40
C PRO A 84 4.86 21.02 -30.65
N LEU A 85 5.63 21.43 -29.62
CA LEU A 85 6.63 22.48 -29.74
C LEU A 85 7.83 22.06 -30.58
N VAL A 86 8.29 20.82 -30.40
CA VAL A 86 9.37 20.24 -31.22
C VAL A 86 8.89 20.10 -32.66
N ASN A 87 7.68 19.60 -32.88
CA ASN A 87 7.10 19.48 -34.22
C ASN A 87 6.99 20.85 -34.92
N LEU A 88 6.53 21.88 -34.22
CA LEU A 88 6.48 23.26 -34.72
C LEU A 88 7.88 23.79 -35.05
N THR A 89 8.86 23.51 -34.20
CA THR A 89 10.25 23.97 -34.38
C THR A 89 10.88 23.31 -35.60
N ILE A 90 10.70 22.00 -35.78
CA ILE A 90 11.17 21.24 -36.93
C ILE A 90 10.55 21.78 -38.22
N HIS A 91 9.24 22.03 -38.23
CA HIS A 91 8.57 22.63 -39.39
C HIS A 91 9.16 24.01 -39.71
N LYS A 92 9.30 24.91 -38.73
CA LYS A 92 9.92 26.24 -38.95
C LYS A 92 11.35 26.18 -39.48
N PHE A 93 12.15 25.19 -39.05
CA PHE A 93 13.50 24.99 -39.57
C PHE A 93 13.50 24.41 -41.00
N SER A 94 12.51 23.60 -41.34
CA SER A 94 12.30 23.06 -42.69
C SER A 94 11.78 24.11 -43.67
N GLU A 95 11.01 25.08 -43.18
CA GLU A 95 10.28 26.10 -43.94
C GLU A 95 11.12 27.32 -44.36
N ASN A 96 12.46 27.24 -44.25
CA ASN A 96 13.37 28.13 -44.99
C ASN A 96 13.31 27.94 -46.53
N SER A 97 12.38 27.13 -47.04
CA SER A 97 11.92 27.14 -48.44
C SER A 97 10.52 27.76 -48.53
N GLU A 98 10.47 29.02 -48.95
CA GLU A 98 9.38 30.02 -48.91
C GLU A 98 8.01 29.66 -49.54
N GLN A 99 7.65 28.39 -49.76
CA GLN A 99 6.55 28.03 -50.66
C GLN A 99 5.35 27.29 -50.02
N GLU A 100 5.43 26.80 -48.78
CA GLU A 100 4.35 26.00 -48.15
C GLU A 100 3.39 26.78 -47.23
N ASP A 101 3.82 27.91 -46.66
CA ASP A 101 3.02 28.70 -45.70
C ASP A 101 1.71 29.26 -46.31
N ASP A 102 1.73 29.59 -47.61
CA ASP A 102 0.57 30.15 -48.32
C ASP A 102 -0.47 29.06 -48.71
N GLU A 103 -0.07 27.80 -48.86
CA GLU A 103 -1.00 26.70 -49.12
C GLU A 103 -1.68 26.20 -47.83
N LEU A 104 -0.96 26.18 -46.69
CA LEU A 104 -1.52 25.76 -45.41
C LEU A 104 -2.61 26.71 -44.90
N ARG A 105 -2.47 28.03 -45.13
CA ARG A 105 -3.53 29.03 -44.86
C ARG A 105 -4.77 28.85 -45.73
N LYS A 106 -4.61 28.32 -46.95
CA LYS A 106 -5.70 28.16 -47.94
C LYS A 106 -6.52 26.89 -47.72
N ALA A 107 -5.95 25.90 -47.04
CA ALA A 107 -6.46 24.54 -47.06
C ALA A 107 -7.40 24.15 -45.90
N ASN A 108 -7.99 25.08 -45.12
CA ASN A 108 -8.99 24.76 -44.05
C ASN A 108 -8.61 23.55 -43.16
N LYS A 109 -7.31 23.26 -43.00
CA LYS A 109 -6.84 22.10 -42.24
C LYS A 109 -6.81 22.51 -40.77
N PRO A 110 -7.35 21.68 -39.86
CA PRO A 110 -7.23 21.93 -38.43
C PRO A 110 -5.74 22.08 -38.08
N TRP A 111 -5.41 23.18 -37.40
CA TRP A 111 -4.05 23.60 -37.11
C TRP A 111 -3.25 22.48 -36.39
N PRO A 112 -2.12 22.00 -36.94
CA PRO A 112 -1.48 20.76 -36.47
C PRO A 112 -0.65 20.87 -35.17
N TYR A 113 -0.66 22.01 -34.45
CA TYR A 113 0.29 22.25 -33.34
C TYR A 113 -0.32 22.65 -31.99
N LEU A 114 -1.65 22.64 -31.84
CA LEU A 114 -2.27 22.76 -30.52
C LEU A 114 -2.26 21.42 -29.78
N MET A 115 -2.15 21.47 -28.46
CA MET A 115 -2.19 20.28 -27.61
C MET A 115 -3.57 19.60 -27.66
N TYR A 116 -4.62 20.41 -27.82
CA TYR A 116 -6.00 19.95 -28.02
C TYR A 116 -6.72 20.77 -29.08
N ILE A 117 -7.53 20.09 -29.90
CA ILE A 117 -8.44 20.73 -30.84
C ILE A 117 -9.64 21.26 -30.05
N ILE A 118 -9.68 22.58 -29.82
CA ILE A 118 -10.78 23.26 -29.14
C ILE A 118 -11.35 24.36 -30.02
N TRP A 119 -12.66 24.59 -29.93
CA TRP A 119 -13.30 25.73 -30.56
C TRP A 119 -13.26 26.92 -29.59
N VAL A 120 -12.58 27.99 -29.99
CA VAL A 120 -12.51 29.24 -29.24
C VAL A 120 -13.17 30.36 -30.06
N PRO A 121 -13.89 31.28 -29.42
CA PRO A 121 -14.62 32.35 -30.12
C PRO A 121 -13.70 33.49 -30.61
N TYR A 122 -12.39 33.35 -30.45
CA TYR A 122 -11.38 34.33 -30.86
C TYR A 122 -10.35 33.66 -31.77
N ASP A 123 -9.66 34.46 -32.57
CA ASP A 123 -8.66 33.96 -33.50
C ASP A 123 -7.36 33.58 -32.76
N ALA A 124 -7.29 32.33 -32.29
CA ALA A 124 -6.11 31.78 -31.62
C ALA A 124 -4.93 31.50 -32.56
N THR A 125 -5.05 31.89 -33.84
CA THR A 125 -4.01 31.68 -34.87
C THR A 125 -2.97 32.80 -34.90
N THR A 126 -3.28 33.94 -34.28
CA THR A 126 -2.36 35.10 -34.21
C THR A 126 -1.53 35.08 -32.93
N MET A 127 -0.21 35.30 -33.07
CA MET A 127 0.64 35.69 -31.94
C MET A 127 0.16 37.07 -31.44
N PRO A 128 -0.13 37.28 -30.14
CA PRO A 128 0.23 36.49 -28.95
C PRO A 128 -0.84 35.52 -28.42
N MET A 129 -2.06 35.53 -28.95
CA MET A 129 -3.20 34.75 -28.44
C MET A 129 -2.97 33.24 -28.50
N TYR A 130 -2.22 32.78 -29.51
CA TYR A 130 -1.77 31.39 -29.61
C TYR A 130 -0.97 30.95 -28.37
N ALA A 131 0.06 31.71 -28.00
CA ALA A 131 0.95 31.36 -26.90
C ALA A 131 0.21 31.32 -25.55
N VAL A 132 -0.72 32.25 -25.34
CA VAL A 132 -1.58 32.28 -24.16
C VAL A 132 -2.49 31.06 -24.11
N THR A 133 -3.16 30.75 -25.22
CA THR A 133 -4.08 29.58 -25.29
C THR A 133 -3.32 28.28 -25.06
N TYR A 134 -2.14 28.13 -25.66
CA TYR A 134 -1.27 26.98 -25.45
C TYR A 134 -0.82 26.85 -24.00
N ALA A 135 -0.34 27.94 -23.38
CA ALA A 135 0.07 27.93 -21.98
C ALA A 135 -1.08 27.54 -21.05
N ILE A 136 -2.29 28.02 -21.30
CA ILE A 136 -3.49 27.65 -20.54
C ILE A 136 -3.79 26.16 -20.72
N GLN A 137 -3.74 25.62 -21.94
CA GLN A 137 -3.97 24.19 -22.20
C GLN A 137 -2.97 23.31 -21.44
N VAL A 138 -1.68 23.66 -21.47
CA VAL A 138 -0.63 22.95 -20.74
C VAL A 138 -0.88 23.00 -19.23
N LEU A 139 -1.22 24.17 -18.68
CA LEU A 139 -1.49 24.32 -17.24
C LEU A 139 -2.72 23.51 -16.79
N VAL A 140 -3.80 23.55 -17.57
CA VAL A 140 -5.03 22.78 -17.28
C VAL A 140 -4.73 21.29 -17.32
N TYR A 141 -4.03 20.81 -18.36
CA TYR A 141 -3.66 19.41 -18.48
C TYR A 141 -2.74 18.96 -17.34
N PHE A 142 -1.71 19.75 -17.03
CA PHE A 142 -0.78 19.44 -15.96
C PHE A 142 -1.49 19.36 -14.60
N THR A 143 -2.38 20.31 -14.32
CA THR A 143 -3.18 20.31 -13.08
C THR A 143 -4.11 19.09 -13.01
N ALA A 144 -4.79 18.75 -14.12
CA ALA A 144 -5.67 17.59 -14.18
C ALA A 144 -4.89 16.28 -13.97
N SER A 145 -3.72 16.15 -14.61
CA SER A 145 -2.86 14.98 -14.47
C SER A 145 -2.29 14.85 -13.06
N LEU A 146 -1.85 15.96 -12.44
CA LEU A 146 -1.40 15.98 -11.05
C LEU A 146 -2.51 15.53 -10.09
N TYR A 147 -3.74 16.02 -10.29
CA TYR A 147 -4.86 15.65 -9.45
C TYR A 147 -5.20 14.16 -9.57
N ASN A 148 -5.21 13.64 -10.80
CA ASN A 148 -5.43 12.21 -11.05
C ASN A 148 -4.32 11.36 -10.41
N THR A 149 -3.06 11.75 -10.62
CA THR A 149 -1.90 11.05 -10.05
C THR A 149 -1.96 11.04 -8.52
N ALA A 150 -2.27 12.18 -7.90
CA ALA A 150 -2.42 12.28 -6.45
C ALA A 150 -3.53 11.36 -5.94
N SER A 151 -4.67 11.30 -6.63
CA SER A 151 -5.79 10.43 -6.27
C SER A 151 -5.41 8.94 -6.33
N ASN A 152 -4.71 8.53 -7.40
CA ASN A 152 -4.21 7.18 -7.54
C ASN A 152 -3.15 6.81 -6.48
N ILE A 153 -2.24 7.73 -6.16
CA ILE A 153 -1.24 7.53 -5.10
C ILE A 153 -1.94 7.32 -3.75
N VAL A 154 -2.96 8.13 -3.44
CA VAL A 154 -3.75 7.98 -2.20
C VAL A 154 -4.40 6.59 -2.13
N PHE A 155 -4.99 6.12 -3.24
CA PHE A 155 -5.62 4.81 -3.30
C PHE A 155 -4.62 3.66 -3.15
N ILE A 156 -3.48 3.73 -3.85
CA ILE A 156 -2.39 2.75 -3.73
C ILE A 156 -1.84 2.71 -2.30
N ASN A 157 -1.68 3.87 -1.67
CA ASN A 157 -1.20 3.95 -0.29
C ASN A 157 -2.20 3.31 0.68
N LEU A 158 -3.51 3.50 0.49
CA LEU A 158 -4.53 2.80 1.28
C LEU A 158 -4.41 1.28 1.15
N ILE A 159 -4.31 0.77 -0.08
CA ILE A 159 -4.15 -0.67 -0.34
C ILE A 159 -2.88 -1.21 0.33
N LEU A 160 -1.78 -0.46 0.21
CA LEU A 160 -0.49 -0.87 0.75
C LEU A 160 -0.47 -0.85 2.28
N HIS A 161 -1.08 0.16 2.90
CA HIS A 161 -1.28 0.17 4.35
C HIS A 161 -2.14 -1.02 4.81
N ALA A 162 -3.25 -1.31 4.11
CA ALA A 162 -4.07 -2.48 4.40
C ALA A 162 -3.27 -3.79 4.28
N THR A 163 -2.49 -3.93 3.22
CA THR A 163 -1.62 -5.10 2.99
C THR A 163 -0.56 -5.22 4.08
N GLY A 164 0.01 -4.10 4.53
CA GLY A 164 0.93 -4.07 5.66
C GLY A 164 0.29 -4.57 6.96
N LYS A 165 -0.95 -4.18 7.22
CA LYS A 165 -1.72 -4.69 8.38
C LYS A 165 -1.97 -6.20 8.26
N PHE A 166 -2.30 -6.70 7.08
CA PHE A 166 -2.44 -8.15 6.86
C PHE A 166 -1.14 -8.93 7.08
N LYS A 167 0.01 -8.41 6.62
CA LYS A 167 1.31 -9.04 6.89
C LYS A 167 1.62 -9.12 8.38
N ILE A 168 1.25 -8.10 9.15
CA ILE A 168 1.41 -8.12 10.62
C ILE A 168 0.56 -9.24 11.24
N VAL A 169 -0.69 -9.39 10.78
CA VAL A 169 -1.59 -10.47 11.23
C VAL A 169 -0.99 -11.84 10.90
N GLU A 170 -0.50 -12.02 9.67
CA GLU A 170 0.14 -13.26 9.21
C GLU A 170 1.38 -13.61 10.04
N SER A 171 2.29 -12.65 10.24
CA SER A 171 3.47 -12.82 11.10
C SER A 171 3.11 -13.17 12.54
N SER A 172 2.04 -12.58 13.07
CA SER A 172 1.55 -12.89 14.42
C SER A 172 0.99 -14.33 14.51
N PHE A 173 0.25 -14.78 13.50
CA PHE A 173 -0.29 -16.14 13.44
C PHE A 173 0.82 -17.21 13.36
N LEU A 174 1.80 -17.01 12.48
CA LEU A 174 2.96 -17.90 12.35
C LEU A 174 3.76 -17.99 13.66
N PHE A 175 3.90 -16.87 14.36
CA PHE A 175 4.58 -16.83 15.66
C PHE A 175 3.83 -17.65 16.73
N ILE A 176 2.49 -17.55 16.78
CA ILE A 176 1.67 -18.34 17.70
C ILE A 176 1.77 -19.83 17.38
N GLU A 177 1.73 -20.21 16.10
CA GLU A 177 1.90 -21.59 15.66
C GLU A 177 3.27 -22.13 16.10
N GLU A 178 4.34 -21.35 15.94
CA GLU A 178 5.68 -21.75 16.38
C GLU A 178 5.76 -21.95 17.90
N ILE A 179 5.18 -21.06 18.70
CA ILE A 179 5.08 -21.24 20.16
C ILE A 179 4.32 -22.52 20.49
N LEU A 180 3.20 -22.77 19.82
CA LEU A 180 2.35 -23.93 20.09
C LEU A 180 3.07 -25.24 19.74
N ARG A 181 3.78 -25.26 18.61
CA ARG A 181 4.62 -26.39 18.19
C ARG A 181 5.77 -26.64 19.17
N ARG A 182 6.46 -25.58 19.61
CA ARG A 182 7.56 -25.66 20.58
C ARG A 182 7.08 -26.24 21.90
N ASN A 183 5.95 -25.75 22.42
CA ASN A 183 5.35 -26.24 23.66
C ASN A 183 4.94 -27.71 23.57
N LYS A 184 4.34 -28.14 22.45
CA LYS A 184 4.01 -29.55 22.22
C LYS A 184 5.25 -30.45 22.26
N SER A 185 6.35 -30.01 21.64
CA SER A 185 7.61 -30.77 21.65
C SER A 185 8.27 -30.85 23.03
N THR A 186 8.20 -29.77 23.81
CA THR A 186 8.75 -29.74 25.17
C THR A 186 7.94 -30.64 26.11
N TYR A 187 6.61 -30.65 25.95
CA TYR A 187 5.73 -31.51 26.74
C TYR A 187 5.94 -32.99 26.40
N GLY A 188 6.04 -33.33 25.11
CA GLY A 188 6.38 -34.68 24.66
C GLY A 188 7.73 -35.15 25.19
N ARG A 189 8.77 -34.31 25.10
CA ARG A 189 10.11 -34.65 25.60
C ARG A 189 10.16 -34.78 27.13
N LYS A 190 9.37 -33.98 27.87
CA LYS A 190 9.26 -34.11 29.34
C LYS A 190 8.50 -35.39 29.72
N MET A 191 7.42 -35.72 29.02
CA MET A 191 6.68 -36.97 29.26
C MET A 191 7.50 -38.22 28.93
N ASP A 192 8.24 -38.23 27.82
CA ASP A 192 9.16 -39.32 27.48
C ASP A 192 10.27 -39.51 28.53
N LYS A 193 10.66 -38.43 29.22
CA LYS A 193 11.66 -38.50 30.29
C LYS A 193 11.07 -39.09 31.57
N ILE A 194 9.87 -38.68 31.95
CA ILE A 194 9.14 -39.23 33.11
C ILE A 194 8.90 -40.73 32.92
N TYR A 195 8.41 -41.15 31.75
CA TYR A 195 8.13 -42.55 31.47
C TYR A 195 9.40 -43.41 31.52
N ARG A 196 10.53 -42.88 31.04
CA ARG A 196 11.82 -43.58 31.04
C ARG A 196 12.44 -43.67 32.43
N ASP A 197 12.30 -42.63 33.26
CA ASP A 197 12.78 -42.63 34.65
C ASP A 197 11.93 -43.58 35.53
N GLU A 198 10.63 -43.74 35.23
CA GLU A 198 9.73 -44.68 35.90
C GLU A 198 10.03 -46.15 35.51
N GLU A 199 10.42 -46.40 34.26
CA GLU A 199 10.82 -47.74 33.77
C GLU A 199 12.16 -48.21 34.39
N ILE A 200 13.15 -47.31 34.52
CA ILE A 200 14.45 -47.61 35.18
C ILE A 200 14.27 -47.90 36.68
N SER A 201 13.31 -47.24 37.34
CA SER A 201 13.01 -47.45 38.76
C SER A 201 12.36 -48.82 39.06
N ILE A 202 11.77 -49.47 38.04
CA ILE A 202 11.12 -50.78 38.17
C ILE A 202 12.13 -51.92 37.92
N GLU A 203 13.18 -51.72 37.12
CA GLU A 203 14.24 -52.73 36.91
C GLU A 203 15.24 -52.84 38.08
N ASP A 204 15.48 -51.76 38.84
CA ASP A 204 16.38 -51.79 40.01
C ASP A 204 15.66 -52.08 41.35
N GLY A 205 14.34 -52.32 41.30
CA GLY A 205 13.45 -52.42 42.47
C GLY A 205 12.96 -53.83 42.82
N GLU A 206 13.81 -54.86 42.76
CA GLU A 206 13.56 -56.14 43.46
C GLU A 206 14.44 -56.33 44.70
N ASN A 207 15.06 -55.25 45.21
CA ASN A 207 15.65 -55.25 46.56
C ASN A 207 15.46 -53.87 47.23
N ASP A 208 15.01 -53.91 48.49
CA ASP A 208 14.88 -52.79 49.43
C ASP A 208 13.69 -51.84 49.28
N LEU A 209 12.55 -52.40 49.66
CA LEU A 209 11.42 -51.72 50.27
C LEU A 209 11.84 -51.07 51.61
N ASN A 210 12.44 -49.88 51.57
CA ASN A 210 12.38 -48.84 52.63
C ASN A 210 13.37 -47.72 52.34
N ASN A 211 12.93 -46.65 51.67
CA ASN A 211 13.27 -45.30 52.12
C ASN A 211 12.34 -44.25 51.52
N ARG A 212 11.82 -43.40 52.41
CA ARG A 212 11.08 -42.19 52.13
C ARG A 212 11.85 -41.31 51.14
N ILE A 213 11.24 -41.03 50.00
CA ILE A 213 11.60 -39.89 49.17
C ILE A 213 10.70 -38.74 49.60
N ASP A 214 11.30 -37.72 50.23
CA ASP A 214 10.66 -36.43 50.47
C ASP A 214 10.36 -35.77 49.13
N MET A 215 9.06 -35.69 48.83
CA MET A 215 8.49 -35.05 47.65
C MET A 215 8.32 -33.55 47.94
N GLN A 216 9.43 -32.83 48.18
CA GLN A 216 9.43 -31.38 48.38
C GLN A 216 10.52 -30.75 47.51
N ASN A 217 10.19 -30.48 46.24
CA ASN A 217 10.74 -29.40 45.40
C ASN A 217 10.27 -29.59 43.94
N ILE A 218 8.95 -29.49 43.73
CA ILE A 218 8.34 -29.34 42.40
C ILE A 218 7.55 -28.02 42.37
N ASP A 219 8.12 -26.94 42.91
CA ASP A 219 7.48 -25.62 42.91
C ASP A 219 8.07 -24.66 41.85
N ASP A 220 9.04 -25.12 41.05
CA ASP A 220 9.64 -24.32 39.96
C ASP A 220 8.99 -24.56 38.59
N PHE A 221 7.81 -25.20 38.57
CA PHE A 221 6.99 -25.22 37.37
C PHE A 221 6.22 -23.90 37.28
N PRO A 222 6.37 -23.08 36.22
CA PRO A 222 5.33 -22.12 35.89
C PRO A 222 4.03 -22.91 35.81
N SER A 223 3.08 -22.57 36.69
CA SER A 223 1.84 -23.32 36.81
C SER A 223 1.21 -23.48 35.43
N ASN A 224 0.59 -24.62 35.15
CA ASN A 224 -0.19 -24.80 33.92
C ASN A 224 -1.21 -23.66 33.74
N GLU A 225 -1.63 -23.02 34.84
CA GLU A 225 -2.39 -21.78 34.84
C GLU A 225 -1.64 -20.61 34.22
N GLU A 226 -0.44 -20.22 34.66
CA GLU A 226 0.29 -19.06 34.10
C GLU A 226 0.53 -19.17 32.58
N ILE A 227 0.90 -20.36 32.09
CA ILE A 227 1.11 -20.60 30.66
C ILE A 227 -0.24 -20.60 29.90
N SER A 228 -1.30 -21.16 30.49
CA SER A 228 -2.64 -21.12 29.87
C SER A 228 -3.24 -19.72 29.85
N ILE A 229 -2.91 -18.89 30.85
CA ILE A 229 -3.34 -17.50 30.99
C ILE A 229 -2.64 -16.65 29.92
N ASP A 230 -1.32 -16.78 29.76
CA ASP A 230 -0.60 -16.09 28.69
C ASP A 230 -1.08 -16.47 27.28
N LYS A 231 -1.40 -17.75 27.10
CA LYS A 231 -1.92 -18.27 25.83
C LYS A 231 -3.35 -17.79 25.58
N ARG A 232 -4.21 -17.75 26.60
CA ARG A 232 -5.56 -17.18 26.49
C ARG A 232 -5.50 -15.68 26.23
N ILE A 233 -4.68 -14.93 26.95
CA ILE A 233 -4.54 -13.49 26.78
C ILE A 233 -4.04 -13.16 25.37
N ALA A 234 -2.98 -13.84 24.89
CA ALA A 234 -2.47 -13.62 23.54
C ALA A 234 -3.48 -14.00 22.46
N ASN A 235 -4.25 -15.08 22.66
CA ASN A 235 -5.27 -15.51 21.71
C ASN A 235 -6.47 -14.55 21.70
N THR A 236 -6.90 -14.05 22.86
CA THR A 236 -7.99 -13.07 22.97
C THR A 236 -7.59 -11.70 22.42
N GLU A 237 -6.36 -11.23 22.65
CA GLU A 237 -5.86 -9.98 22.05
C GLU A 237 -5.75 -10.09 20.53
N MET A 238 -5.31 -11.25 20.00
CA MET A 238 -5.20 -11.45 18.57
C MET A 238 -6.55 -11.68 17.89
N GLU A 239 -7.49 -12.39 18.52
CA GLU A 239 -8.88 -12.49 18.07
C GLU A 239 -9.55 -11.11 18.03
N HIS A 240 -9.37 -10.30 19.08
CA HIS A 240 -9.88 -8.94 19.11
C HIS A 240 -9.25 -8.09 18.00
N PHE A 241 -7.95 -8.24 17.74
CA PHE A 241 -7.27 -7.56 16.64
C PHE A 241 -7.77 -8.02 15.26
N LEU A 242 -7.99 -9.32 15.06
CA LEU A 242 -8.54 -9.89 13.83
C LEU A 242 -9.98 -9.41 13.57
N ILE A 243 -10.83 -9.45 14.59
CA ILE A 243 -12.21 -8.92 14.51
C ILE A 243 -12.16 -7.44 14.17
N GLU A 244 -11.26 -6.68 14.78
CA GLU A 244 -11.12 -5.26 14.50
C GLU A 244 -10.59 -4.99 13.09
N CYS A 245 -9.62 -5.78 12.59
CA CYS A 245 -9.15 -5.69 11.21
C CYS A 245 -10.24 -6.06 10.20
N ILE A 246 -11.03 -7.10 10.45
CA ILE A 246 -12.16 -7.51 9.61
C ILE A 246 -13.22 -6.41 9.60
N LYS A 247 -13.56 -5.87 10.77
CA LYS A 247 -14.53 -4.78 10.91
C LYS A 247 -14.05 -3.52 10.22
N GLN A 248 -12.76 -3.17 10.34
CA GLN A 248 -12.17 -2.06 9.60
C GLN A 248 -12.21 -2.26 8.09
N HIS A 249 -11.96 -3.48 7.61
CA HIS A 249 -12.09 -3.79 6.19
C HIS A 249 -13.53 -3.73 5.71
N GLN A 250 -14.49 -4.19 6.51
CA GLN A 250 -15.92 -4.10 6.20
C GLN A 250 -16.41 -2.65 6.21
N GLU A 251 -15.98 -1.83 7.17
CA GLU A 251 -16.31 -0.39 7.24
C GLU A 251 -15.64 0.43 6.13
N ALA A 252 -14.51 -0.03 5.60
CA ALA A 252 -13.87 0.60 4.44
C ALA A 252 -14.52 0.22 3.09
N ILE A 253 -15.30 -0.88 3.06
CA ILE A 253 -16.01 -1.36 1.87
C ILE A 253 -17.47 -0.85 1.83
N ALA A 254 -18.08 -0.55 2.99
CA ALA A 254 -19.47 -0.11 3.16
C ALA A 254 -19.65 1.41 3.03
#